data_AF-A0A7Y3A946-F1
#
_entry.id   AF-A0A7Y3A946-F1
#
_cell.length_a   1.000
_cell.length_b   1.000
_cell.length_c   1.000
_cell.angle_alpha   90.00
_cell.angle_beta   90.00
_cell.angle_gamma   90.00
#
_symmetry.space_group_name_H-M   'P 1'
#
loop_
_entity.id
_entity.type
_entity.pdbx_description
1 polymer ?
#
loop_
_entity_poly.entity_id
_entity_poly.type
_entity_poly.pdbx_seq_one_letter_code
_entity_poly.pdbx_strand_id
1 'polypeptide(L)'
;FKYFFTRKLMFVKESDAFVLFPGGFGTQDEAFELLTLIQTGKSDLHPIVLLDAPGTGYWERWLDFVSTLESQRMISPEDTHLFRHTTSIDEAIDEIRTFYGNYHSQRYVRGKLVLRVKHEPDDALIENLNTEFADILVDGRIEKSGPTKREIEDDDEVELPRVILHFNRKHLGRLRLLVDRLNQAAVSADSSG
;
A
#
# COMPACT_ATOMS: atom_id res chain seq x y z
N PHE A 1 -15.23 1.05 -25.56
CA PHE A 1 -15.39 1.71 -24.25
C PHE A 1 -16.29 2.93 -24.42
N LYS A 2 -17.53 2.92 -23.90
CA LYS A 2 -18.57 3.95 -24.18
C LYS A 2 -18.88 4.88 -22.98
N TYR A 3 -18.30 4.62 -21.80
CA TYR A 3 -18.52 5.40 -20.58
C TYR A 3 -17.19 5.73 -19.89
N PHE A 4 -16.99 7.00 -19.54
CA PHE A 4 -15.80 7.50 -18.85
C PHE A 4 -15.51 6.73 -17.54
N PHE A 5 -16.56 6.45 -16.76
CA PHE A 5 -16.48 5.67 -15.51
C PHE A 5 -15.92 4.25 -15.68
N THR A 6 -16.33 3.55 -16.75
CA THR A 6 -15.84 2.17 -16.98
C THR A 6 -14.35 2.11 -17.31
N ARG A 7 -13.77 3.20 -17.85
CA ARG A 7 -12.33 3.27 -18.12
C ARG A 7 -11.52 3.49 -16.84
N LYS A 8 -12.01 4.36 -15.96
CA LYS A 8 -11.43 4.60 -14.63
C LYS A 8 -11.45 3.36 -13.75
N LEU A 9 -12.57 2.64 -13.73
CA LEU A 9 -12.71 1.43 -12.94
C LEU A 9 -11.74 0.32 -13.39
N MET A 10 -11.56 0.16 -14.70
CA MET A 10 -10.58 -0.81 -15.23
C MET A 10 -9.13 -0.39 -15.01
N PHE A 11 -8.85 0.92 -15.04
CA PHE A 11 -7.49 1.43 -14.80
C PHE A 11 -6.98 1.07 -13.39
N VAL A 12 -7.84 1.23 -12.37
CA VAL A 12 -7.48 0.87 -11.00
C VAL A 12 -7.49 -0.64 -10.79
N LYS A 13 -8.47 -1.35 -11.37
CA LYS A 13 -8.65 -2.78 -11.12
C LYS A 13 -7.61 -3.67 -11.79
N GLU A 14 -7.05 -3.26 -12.93
CA GLU A 14 -6.17 -4.08 -13.76
C GLU A 14 -4.70 -3.64 -13.69
N SER A 15 -4.34 -2.76 -12.74
CA SER A 15 -2.97 -2.26 -12.59
C SER A 15 -2.43 -2.59 -11.20
N ASP A 16 -1.22 -3.15 -11.16
CA ASP A 16 -0.52 -3.42 -9.90
C ASP A 16 0.16 -2.16 -9.34
N ALA A 17 0.59 -1.23 -10.19
CA ALA A 17 1.31 -0.03 -9.80
C ALA A 17 0.95 1.17 -10.68
N PHE A 18 1.16 2.39 -10.15
CA PHE A 18 0.83 3.64 -10.84
C PHE A 18 2.01 4.58 -10.86
N VAL A 19 2.34 5.12 -12.04
CA VAL A 19 3.34 6.18 -12.21
C VAL A 19 2.66 7.38 -12.85
N LEU A 20 2.56 8.47 -12.10
CA LEU A 20 1.86 9.70 -12.47
C LEU A 20 2.89 10.77 -12.84
N PHE A 21 2.83 11.21 -14.10
CA PHE A 21 3.63 12.31 -14.62
C PHE A 21 2.88 13.66 -14.49
N PRO A 22 3.57 14.80 -14.55
CA PRO A 22 2.93 16.11 -14.59
C PRO A 22 1.86 16.21 -15.68
N GLY A 23 0.67 16.68 -15.31
CA GLY A 23 -0.47 16.71 -16.22
C GLY A 23 -1.51 17.78 -15.88
N GLY A 24 -2.61 17.78 -16.64
CA GLY A 24 -3.76 18.67 -16.42
C GLY A 24 -4.80 18.05 -15.48
N PHE A 25 -6.04 18.51 -15.59
CA PHE A 25 -7.15 18.02 -14.76
C PHE A 25 -7.40 16.52 -14.86
N GLY A 26 -7.13 15.88 -16.00
CA GLY A 26 -7.29 14.42 -16.14
C GLY A 26 -6.35 13.65 -15.22
N THR A 27 -5.07 14.03 -15.18
CA THR A 27 -4.08 13.39 -14.30
C THR A 27 -4.39 13.66 -12.82
N GLN A 28 -4.87 14.86 -12.50
CA GLN A 28 -5.28 15.19 -11.13
C GLN A 28 -6.51 14.39 -10.69
N ASP A 29 -7.50 14.25 -11.57
CA ASP A 29 -8.69 13.43 -11.33
C ASP A 29 -8.30 11.95 -11.07
N GLU A 30 -7.41 11.38 -11.88
CA GLU A 30 -6.88 10.02 -11.67
C GLU A 30 -6.07 9.89 -10.36
N ALA A 31 -5.21 10.87 -10.06
CA ALA A 31 -4.41 10.88 -8.83
C ALA A 31 -5.28 10.91 -7.57
N PHE A 32 -6.25 11.83 -7.50
CA PHE A 32 -7.13 11.92 -6.34
C PHE A 32 -8.09 10.74 -6.23
N GLU A 33 -8.58 10.20 -7.36
CA GLU A 33 -9.42 9.00 -7.35
C GLU A 33 -8.66 7.80 -6.77
N LEU A 34 -7.42 7.58 -7.21
CA LEU A 34 -6.58 6.50 -6.72
C LEU A 34 -6.30 6.62 -5.22
N LEU A 35 -5.85 7.80 -4.77
CA LEU A 35 -5.58 8.08 -3.36
C LEU A 35 -6.84 7.90 -2.50
N THR A 36 -7.99 8.38 -2.97
CA THR A 36 -9.26 8.25 -2.24
C THR A 36 -9.70 6.79 -2.14
N LEU A 37 -9.57 6.00 -3.22
CA LEU A 37 -9.95 4.59 -3.22
C LEU A 37 -9.09 3.78 -2.25
N ILE A 38 -7.78 4.05 -2.20
CA ILE A 38 -6.88 3.41 -1.24
C ILE A 38 -7.19 3.89 0.17
N GLN A 39 -7.22 5.19 0.43
CA GLN A 39 -7.49 5.78 1.75
C GLN A 39 -8.79 5.27 2.37
N THR A 40 -9.84 5.09 1.56
CA THR A 40 -11.15 4.60 2.02
C THR A 40 -11.27 3.07 2.06
N GLY A 41 -10.21 2.33 1.74
CA GLY A 41 -10.17 0.87 1.70
C GLY A 41 -11.12 0.27 0.66
N LYS A 42 -11.35 0.98 -0.44
CA LYS A 42 -12.13 0.54 -1.61
C LYS A 42 -11.26 -0.09 -2.69
N SER A 43 -9.96 0.11 -2.61
CA SER A 43 -8.93 -0.61 -3.35
C SER A 43 -7.95 -1.27 -2.39
N ASP A 44 -7.21 -2.25 -2.88
CA ASP A 44 -6.03 -2.75 -2.18
C ASP A 44 -4.89 -1.73 -2.21
N LEU A 45 -3.82 -2.00 -1.45
CA LEU A 45 -2.63 -1.17 -1.48
C LEU A 45 -1.88 -1.37 -2.81
N HIS A 46 -1.49 -0.26 -3.42
CA HIS A 46 -0.66 -0.22 -4.62
C HIS A 46 0.45 0.82 -4.44
N PRO A 47 1.64 0.60 -5.01
CA PRO A 47 2.66 1.64 -5.06
C PRO A 47 2.24 2.71 -6.08
N ILE A 48 2.26 3.96 -5.63
CA ILE A 48 1.97 5.14 -6.46
C ILE A 48 3.24 5.98 -6.50
N VAL A 49 3.73 6.27 -7.70
CA VAL A 49 4.88 7.15 -7.90
C VAL A 49 4.42 8.43 -8.57
N LEU A 50 4.73 9.57 -7.95
CA LEU A 50 4.65 10.90 -8.53
C LEU A 50 6.03 11.23 -9.12
N LEU A 51 6.19 11.06 -10.43
CA LEU A 51 7.48 11.20 -11.09
C LEU A 51 7.57 12.56 -11.78
N ASP A 52 8.44 13.43 -11.27
CA ASP A 52 8.76 14.71 -11.89
C ASP A 52 9.95 14.60 -12.85
N ALA A 53 9.97 15.43 -13.89
CA ALA A 53 11.22 15.69 -14.60
C ALA A 53 12.10 16.62 -13.75
N PRO A 54 13.43 16.38 -13.66
CA PRO A 54 14.32 17.22 -12.87
C PRO A 54 14.17 18.72 -13.19
N GLY A 55 14.00 19.54 -12.15
CA GLY A 55 13.87 20.99 -12.26
C GLY A 55 12.47 21.51 -12.63
N THR A 56 11.45 20.66 -12.72
CA THR A 56 10.06 21.10 -13.01
C THR A 56 9.24 21.45 -11.77
N GLY A 57 9.45 20.70 -10.68
CA GLY A 57 8.78 20.90 -9.38
C GLY A 57 7.26 20.89 -9.44
N TYR A 58 6.67 20.14 -10.38
CA TYR A 58 5.21 20.09 -10.53
C TYR A 58 4.58 19.42 -9.31
N TRP A 59 5.06 18.23 -8.95
CA TRP A 59 4.54 17.50 -7.80
C TRP A 59 4.96 18.14 -6.48
N GLU A 60 6.09 18.83 -6.41
CA GLU A 60 6.48 19.62 -5.23
C GLU A 60 5.41 20.66 -4.86
N ARG A 61 4.93 21.44 -5.84
CA ARG A 61 3.82 22.39 -5.63
C ARG A 61 2.50 21.71 -5.26
N TRP A 62 2.27 20.51 -5.78
CA TRP A 62 1.11 19.71 -5.39
C TRP A 62 1.24 19.20 -3.95
N LEU A 63 2.44 18.81 -3.51
CA LEU A 63 2.73 18.42 -2.13
C LEU A 63 2.55 19.58 -1.17
N ASP A 64 2.88 20.82 -1.57
CA ASP A 64 2.54 22.01 -0.78
C ASP A 64 1.02 22.12 -0.55
N PHE A 65 0.21 21.82 -1.57
CA PHE A 65 -1.25 21.76 -1.41
C PHE A 65 -1.68 20.59 -0.50
N VAL A 66 -1.09 19.41 -0.65
CA VAL A 66 -1.38 18.26 0.23
C VAL A 66 -1.01 18.55 1.69
N SER A 67 0.09 19.26 1.95
CA SER A 67 0.45 19.70 3.30
C SER A 67 -0.61 20.61 3.92
N THR A 68 -1.31 21.39 3.10
CA THR A 68 -2.45 22.19 3.55
C THR A 68 -3.61 21.28 3.98
N LEU A 69 -3.92 20.23 3.21
CA LEU A 69 -4.95 19.24 3.58
C LEU A 69 -4.63 18.56 4.91
N GLU A 70 -3.37 18.16 5.11
CA GLU A 70 -2.90 17.56 6.34
C GLU A 70 -3.02 18.52 7.53
N SER A 71 -2.52 19.76 7.39
CA SER A 71 -2.58 20.77 8.46
C SER A 71 -4.00 21.12 8.89
N GLN A 72 -4.96 21.01 7.97
CA GLN A 72 -6.39 21.22 8.21
C GLN A 72 -7.12 19.94 8.65
N ARG A 73 -6.40 18.83 8.86
CA ARG A 73 -6.92 17.52 9.28
C ARG A 73 -7.94 16.93 8.29
N MET A 74 -7.79 17.24 7.01
CA MET A 74 -8.60 16.64 5.93
C MET A 74 -8.08 15.28 5.51
N ILE A 75 -6.78 15.03 5.72
CA ILE A 75 -6.12 13.73 5.58
C ILE A 75 -5.30 13.45 6.83
N SER A 76 -4.98 12.18 7.05
CA SER A 76 -4.06 11.77 8.11
C SER A 76 -2.61 12.03 7.67
N PRO A 77 -1.69 12.37 8.58
CA PRO A 77 -0.26 12.52 8.26
C PRO A 77 0.31 11.30 7.52
N GLU A 78 -0.17 10.11 7.88
CA GLU A 78 0.33 8.87 7.33
C GLU A 78 -0.17 8.58 5.92
N ASP A 79 -1.22 9.28 5.45
CA ASP A 79 -1.71 9.13 4.07
C ASP A 79 -0.66 9.59 3.05
N THR A 80 0.32 10.41 3.45
CA THR A 80 1.47 10.78 2.61
C THR A 80 2.40 9.61 2.30
N HIS A 81 2.32 8.50 3.05
CA HIS A 81 3.05 7.26 2.73
C HIS A 81 2.39 6.44 1.62
N LEU A 82 1.17 6.77 1.19
CA LEU A 82 0.48 6.05 0.11
C LEU A 82 1.11 6.30 -1.26
N PHE A 83 1.95 7.32 -1.40
CA PHE A 83 2.65 7.65 -2.64
C PHE A 83 4.10 8.02 -2.40
N ARG A 84 4.92 7.91 -3.45
CA ARG A 84 6.33 8.29 -3.47
C ARG A 84 6.54 9.39 -4.50
N HIS A 85 7.07 10.54 -4.10
CA HIS A 85 7.57 11.55 -5.03
C HIS A 85 9.05 11.31 -5.33
N THR A 86 9.43 11.39 -6.61
CA THR A 86 10.84 11.34 -7.01
C THR A 86 11.04 12.02 -8.38
N THR A 87 12.30 12.34 -8.69
CA THR A 87 12.74 12.75 -10.03
C THR A 87 13.62 11.69 -10.70
N SER A 88 13.87 10.57 -10.03
CA SER A 88 14.70 9.47 -10.50
C SER A 88 13.83 8.32 -11.01
N ILE A 89 14.11 7.89 -12.24
CA ILE A 89 13.47 6.70 -12.82
C ILE A 89 13.84 5.44 -12.02
N ASP A 90 15.08 5.35 -11.55
CA ASP A 90 15.54 4.20 -10.78
C ASP A 90 14.81 4.11 -9.43
N GLU A 91 14.62 5.25 -8.73
CA GLU A 91 13.84 5.26 -7.49
C GLU A 91 12.37 4.91 -7.73
N ALA A 92 11.80 5.34 -8.86
CA ALA A 92 10.43 4.98 -9.22
C ALA A 92 10.27 3.46 -9.43
N ILE A 93 11.25 2.84 -10.09
CA ILE A 93 11.29 1.38 -10.30
C ILE A 93 11.50 0.66 -8.98
N ASP A 94 12.41 1.16 -8.14
CA ASP A 94 12.76 0.55 -6.86
C ASP A 94 11.61 0.61 -5.86
N GLU A 95 10.80 1.68 -5.86
CA GLU A 95 9.56 1.77 -5.07
C GLU A 95 8.61 0.60 -5.41
N ILE A 96 8.37 0.35 -6.70
CA ILE A 96 7.46 -0.72 -7.15
C ILE A 96 8.05 -2.09 -6.83
N ARG A 97 9.35 -2.29 -7.09
CA ARG A 97 10.04 -3.56 -6.81
C ARG A 97 10.07 -3.86 -5.32
N THR A 98 10.38 -2.87 -4.49
CA THR A 98 10.44 -3.03 -3.03
C THR A 98 9.06 -3.33 -2.49
N PHE A 99 8.02 -2.63 -2.97
CA PHE A 99 6.64 -2.90 -2.55
C PHE A 99 6.27 -4.37 -2.77
N TYR A 100 6.51 -4.90 -3.97
CA TYR A 100 6.24 -6.31 -4.29
C TYR A 100 7.39 -7.27 -3.95
N GLY A 101 8.42 -6.80 -3.25
CA GLY A 101 9.59 -7.60 -2.89
C GLY A 101 9.22 -8.72 -1.92
N ASN A 102 8.39 -8.39 -0.92
CA ASN A 102 7.82 -9.37 -0.01
C ASN A 102 6.29 -9.41 -0.04
N TYR A 103 5.62 -8.27 -0.09
CA TYR A 103 4.16 -8.22 -0.20
C TYR A 103 3.67 -8.84 -1.52
N HIS A 104 2.63 -9.65 -1.42
CA HIS A 104 1.98 -10.27 -2.58
C HIS A 104 0.60 -9.68 -2.81
N SER A 105 -0.29 -9.85 -1.82
CA SER A 105 -1.68 -9.42 -1.92
C SER A 105 -2.32 -9.33 -0.54
N GLN A 106 -3.55 -8.84 -0.49
CA GLN A 106 -4.35 -8.81 0.73
C GLN A 106 -5.78 -9.29 0.49
N ARG A 107 -6.43 -9.75 1.57
CA ARG A 107 -7.84 -10.12 1.55
C ARG A 107 -8.47 -9.97 2.92
N TYR A 108 -9.76 -9.66 2.96
CA TYR A 108 -10.54 -9.72 4.20
C TYR A 108 -11.25 -11.07 4.37
N VAL A 109 -11.01 -11.72 5.50
CA VAL A 109 -11.69 -12.96 5.90
C VAL A 109 -12.29 -12.80 7.29
N ARG A 110 -13.62 -12.84 7.38
CA ARG A 110 -14.37 -12.72 8.66
C ARG A 110 -13.95 -11.49 9.50
N GLY A 111 -13.75 -10.35 8.85
CA GLY A 111 -13.38 -9.09 9.51
C GLY A 111 -11.88 -8.90 9.75
N LYS A 112 -11.08 -9.97 9.68
CA LYS A 112 -9.62 -9.87 9.73
C LYS A 112 -9.04 -9.58 8.35
N LEU A 113 -8.01 -8.74 8.32
CA LEU A 113 -7.16 -8.53 7.16
C LEU A 113 -6.11 -9.64 7.15
N VAL A 114 -5.96 -10.27 5.98
CA VAL A 114 -4.93 -11.25 5.67
C VAL A 114 -3.99 -10.59 4.68
N LEU A 115 -2.71 -10.46 5.04
CA LEU A 115 -1.64 -10.02 4.16
C LEU A 115 -0.84 -11.25 3.75
N ARG A 116 -0.71 -11.50 2.45
CA ARG A 116 0.14 -12.56 1.92
C ARG A 116 1.52 -11.99 1.62
N VAL A 117 2.53 -12.72 2.04
CA VAL A 117 3.93 -12.34 1.88
C VAL A 117 4.71 -13.51 1.29
N LYS A 118 5.82 -13.23 0.62
CA LYS A 118 6.69 -14.22 -0.02
C LYS A 118 7.63 -14.89 0.98
N HIS A 119 8.02 -14.16 2.02
CA HIS A 119 8.92 -14.60 3.07
C HIS A 119 8.19 -14.54 4.42
N GLU A 120 8.20 -15.65 5.15
CA GLU A 120 7.58 -15.72 6.47
C GLU A 120 8.35 -14.83 7.46
N PRO A 121 7.67 -13.91 8.17
CA PRO A 121 8.31 -13.09 9.19
C PRO A 121 8.74 -13.95 10.39
N ASP A 122 9.87 -13.62 11.01
CA ASP A 122 10.26 -14.25 12.27
C ASP A 122 9.42 -13.74 13.45
N ASP A 123 9.51 -14.44 14.59
CA ASP A 123 8.71 -14.09 15.78
C ASP A 123 9.10 -12.71 16.34
N ALA A 124 10.37 -12.31 16.22
CA ALA A 124 10.85 -11.02 16.70
C ALA A 124 10.23 -9.86 15.90
N LEU A 125 10.12 -10.01 14.57
CA LEU A 125 9.44 -9.06 13.70
C LEU A 125 7.96 -8.96 14.06
N ILE A 126 7.28 -10.07 14.31
CA ILE A 126 5.86 -10.05 14.71
C ILE A 126 5.65 -9.29 16.03
N GLU A 127 6.53 -9.48 17.01
CA GLU A 127 6.45 -8.72 18.28
C GLU A 127 6.71 -7.23 18.08
N ASN A 128 7.66 -6.86 17.21
CA ASN A 128 7.92 -5.47 16.87
C ASN A 128 6.72 -4.84 16.14
N LEU A 129 6.12 -5.55 15.18
CA LEU A 129 4.92 -5.09 14.47
C LEU A 129 3.75 -4.86 15.44
N ASN A 130 3.55 -5.77 16.40
CA ASN A 130 2.52 -5.63 17.44
C ASN A 130 2.73 -4.38 18.31
N THR A 131 3.98 -3.97 18.51
CA THR A 131 4.30 -2.76 19.28
C THR A 131 4.13 -1.50 18.42
N GLU A 132 4.67 -1.51 17.20
CA GLU A 132 4.72 -0.34 16.31
C GLU A 132 3.35 0.03 15.71
N PHE A 133 2.48 -0.95 15.51
CA PHE A 133 1.20 -0.82 14.79
C PHE A 133 -0.02 -1.18 15.65
N ALA A 134 0.10 -1.15 16.99
CA ALA A 134 -1.01 -1.44 17.90
C ALA A 134 -2.21 -0.49 17.70
N ASP A 135 -1.93 0.76 17.30
CA ASP A 135 -2.89 1.83 17.05
C ASP A 135 -3.86 1.53 15.89
N ILE A 136 -3.48 0.64 14.97
CA ILE A 136 -4.32 0.27 13.84
C ILE A 136 -5.16 -1.00 14.05
N LEU A 137 -5.01 -1.65 15.21
CA LEU A 137 -5.78 -2.84 15.58
C LEU A 137 -7.11 -2.44 16.23
N VAL A 138 -8.18 -3.15 15.86
CA VAL A 138 -9.47 -3.09 16.58
C VAL A 138 -9.37 -3.85 17.90
N ASP A 139 -8.82 -5.06 17.82
CA ASP A 139 -8.54 -5.94 18.95
C ASP A 139 -7.45 -6.95 18.56
N GLY A 140 -7.06 -7.78 19.52
CA GLY A 140 -6.12 -8.87 19.29
C GLY A 140 -4.71 -8.38 18.97
N ARG A 141 -4.01 -9.17 18.17
CA ARG A 141 -2.60 -9.00 17.81
C ARG A 141 -2.40 -9.30 16.33
N ILE A 142 -1.28 -8.82 15.80
CA ILE A 142 -0.74 -9.24 14.51
C ILE A 142 -0.12 -10.62 14.70
N GLU A 143 -0.50 -11.59 13.88
CA GLU A 143 -0.11 -13.00 14.02
C GLU A 143 0.29 -13.61 12.67
N LYS A 144 1.17 -14.61 12.71
CA LYS A 144 1.41 -15.48 11.56
C LYS A 144 0.24 -16.45 11.40
N SER A 145 -0.08 -16.82 10.16
CA SER A 145 -1.13 -17.79 9.91
C SER A 145 -0.86 -18.62 8.67
N GLY A 146 -1.40 -19.85 8.67
CA GLY A 146 -1.61 -20.63 7.45
C GLY A 146 -2.83 -20.14 6.66
N PRO A 147 -3.14 -20.75 5.51
CA PRO A 147 -4.30 -20.38 4.71
C PRO A 147 -5.59 -20.60 5.50
N THR A 148 -6.52 -19.65 5.42
CA THR A 148 -7.85 -19.85 5.98
C THR A 148 -8.62 -20.92 5.20
N LYS A 149 -9.59 -21.61 5.82
CA LYS A 149 -10.41 -22.62 5.12
C LYS A 149 -11.01 -22.11 3.80
N ARG A 150 -11.42 -20.84 3.79
CA ARG A 150 -11.98 -20.19 2.61
C ARG A 150 -10.95 -19.97 1.51
N GLU A 151 -9.71 -19.61 1.87
CA GLU A 151 -8.62 -19.50 0.88
C GLU A 151 -8.23 -20.86 0.31
N ILE A 152 -8.29 -21.93 1.12
CA ILE A 152 -8.08 -23.30 0.64
C ILE A 152 -9.19 -23.71 -0.33
N GLU A 153 -10.45 -23.42 0.00
CA GLU A 153 -11.60 -23.71 -0.86
C GLU A 153 -11.54 -22.93 -2.19
N ASP A 154 -10.99 -21.71 -2.17
CA ASP A 154 -10.84 -20.84 -3.33
C ASP A 154 -9.51 -21.08 -4.11
N ASP A 155 -8.64 -22.01 -3.67
CA ASP A 155 -7.27 -22.22 -4.18
C ASP A 155 -6.43 -20.94 -4.27
N ASP A 156 -6.59 -20.07 -3.27
CA ASP A 156 -6.13 -18.69 -3.28
C ASP A 156 -4.74 -18.55 -2.65
N GLU A 157 -3.70 -18.79 -3.46
CA GLU A 157 -2.28 -18.66 -3.09
C GLU A 157 -1.92 -19.45 -1.81
N VAL A 158 -2.44 -20.67 -1.68
CA VAL A 158 -2.43 -21.46 -0.44
C VAL A 158 -1.03 -21.70 0.15
N GLU A 159 0.01 -21.66 -0.70
CA GLU A 159 1.40 -21.89 -0.33
C GLU A 159 2.11 -20.68 0.31
N LEU A 160 1.61 -19.45 0.11
CA LEU A 160 2.29 -18.24 0.59
C LEU A 160 2.11 -18.00 2.10
N PRO A 161 3.15 -17.64 2.86
CA PRO A 161 3.01 -17.21 4.26
C PRO A 161 2.04 -16.03 4.43
N ARG A 162 1.37 -15.94 5.59
CA ARG A 162 0.46 -14.84 5.90
C ARG A 162 0.73 -14.17 7.23
N VAL A 163 0.44 -12.87 7.26
CA VAL A 163 0.25 -12.08 8.47
C VAL A 163 -1.22 -11.69 8.56
N ILE A 164 -1.84 -11.94 9.70
CA ILE A 164 -3.24 -11.62 9.95
C ILE A 164 -3.37 -10.58 11.07
N LEU A 165 -4.34 -9.69 10.92
CA LEU A 165 -4.64 -8.65 11.90
C LEU A 165 -6.10 -8.20 11.83
N HIS A 166 -6.67 -7.79 12.95
CA HIS A 166 -8.00 -7.16 12.98
C HIS A 166 -7.85 -5.65 12.74
N PHE A 167 -7.61 -5.27 11.48
CA PHE A 167 -7.34 -3.88 11.09
C PHE A 167 -8.60 -3.00 11.18
N ASN A 168 -8.44 -1.77 11.70
CA ASN A 168 -9.54 -0.82 11.92
C ASN A 168 -10.15 -0.19 10.65
N ARG A 169 -9.59 -0.47 9.47
CA ARG A 169 -10.06 -0.02 8.15
C ARG A 169 -10.09 1.50 7.97
N LYS A 170 -9.30 2.24 8.74
CA LYS A 170 -9.24 3.71 8.67
C LYS A 170 -7.85 4.24 8.35
N HIS A 171 -6.81 3.61 8.88
CA HIS A 171 -5.44 4.16 8.83
C HIS A 171 -4.63 3.43 7.75
N LEU A 172 -5.01 3.63 6.48
CA LEU A 172 -4.39 2.92 5.36
C LEU A 172 -2.95 3.36 5.11
N GLY A 173 -2.61 4.62 5.37
CA GLY A 173 -1.21 5.09 5.42
C GLY A 173 -0.35 4.34 6.44
N ARG A 174 -0.90 4.05 7.62
CA ARG A 174 -0.23 3.21 8.63
C ARG A 174 -0.14 1.75 8.21
N LEU A 175 -1.16 1.20 7.55
CA LEU A 175 -1.09 -0.14 6.97
C LEU A 175 -0.01 -0.23 5.90
N ARG A 176 0.17 0.81 5.08
CA ARG A 176 1.25 0.90 4.09
C ARG A 176 2.62 0.83 4.76
N LEU A 177 2.84 1.56 5.85
CA LEU A 177 4.07 1.47 6.64
C LEU A 177 4.32 0.07 7.22
N LEU A 178 3.27 -0.65 7.65
CA LEU A 178 3.39 -2.04 8.09
C LEU A 178 3.88 -2.94 6.96
N VAL A 179 3.33 -2.77 5.75
CA VAL A 179 3.78 -3.49 4.55
C VAL A 179 5.24 -3.16 4.22
N ASP A 180 5.64 -1.88 4.28
CA ASP A 180 7.04 -1.49 4.06
C ASP A 180 7.98 -2.15 5.08
N ARG A 181 7.55 -2.26 6.35
CA ARG A 181 8.32 -2.93 7.40
C ARG A 181 8.52 -4.42 7.12
N LEU A 182 7.48 -5.11 6.64
CA LEU A 182 7.54 -6.50 6.20
C LEU A 182 8.48 -6.68 4.99
N ASN A 183 8.46 -5.72 4.05
CA ASN A 183 9.33 -5.74 2.88
C ASN A 183 10.81 -5.57 3.27
N GLN A 184 11.13 -4.59 4.11
CA GLN A 184 12.50 -4.31 4.56
C GLN A 184 13.14 -5.48 5.32
N ALA A 185 12.36 -6.18 6.14
CA ALA A 185 12.85 -7.31 6.91
C ALA A 185 13.24 -8.50 6.01
N ALA A 186 12.48 -8.75 4.93
CA ALA A 186 12.80 -9.81 3.98
C ALA A 186 14.13 -9.57 3.25
N VAL A 187 14.37 -8.33 2.79
CA VAL A 187 15.65 -7.97 2.15
C VAL A 187 16.84 -8.20 3.08
N SER A 188 16.67 -7.91 4.37
CA SER A 188 17.73 -8.11 5.37
C SER A 188 18.04 -9.59 5.59
N ALA A 189 17.01 -10.46 5.55
CA ALA A 189 17.17 -11.90 5.64
C ALA A 189 17.93 -12.48 4.44
N ASP A 190 17.62 -12.02 3.22
CA ASP A 190 18.29 -12.47 1.99
C ASP A 190 19.76 -12.04 1.93
N SER A 191 20.12 -10.90 2.51
CA SER A 191 21.52 -10.43 2.57
C SER A 191 22.38 -11.15 3.63
N SER A 192 21.75 -11.93 4.51
CA SER A 192 22.39 -12.62 5.63
C SER A 192 22.58 -14.13 5.41
N GLY A 193 22.10 -14.67 4.29
CA GLY A 193 22.21 -16.08 3.88
C GLY A 193 23.21 -16.30 2.75
#